data_AF-A0A744Q632-F1
#
_entry.id   AF-A0A744Q632-F1
#
_cell.length_a   1.000
_cell.length_b   1.000
_cell.length_c   1.000
_cell.angle_alpha   90.00
_cell.angle_beta   90.00
_cell.angle_gamma   90.00
#
_symmetry.space_group_name_H-M   'P 1'
#
loop_
_entity.id
_entity.type
_entity.pdbx_description
1 polymer ?
#
loop_
_entity_poly.entity_id
_entity_poly.type
_entity_poly.pdbx_seq_one_letter_code
_entity_poly.pdbx_strand_id
1 'polypeptide(L)' 'MPITIQDVTEHRDFYGIGDVQTMMTGDYRQALAKEAFFWIDHHDFLRSTLSGEILAVNREQLDLLIEHLSSLRNKMS' A
#
# COMPACT_ATOMS: atom_id res chain seq x y z
N MET A 1 10.60 -17.73 0.62
CA MET A 1 10.02 -17.70 1.97
C MET A 1 8.75 -16.87 1.88
N PRO A 2 7.60 -17.31 2.41
CA PRO A 2 6.41 -16.46 2.48
C PRO A 2 6.66 -15.28 3.42
N ILE A 3 5.99 -14.15 3.18
CA ILE A 3 5.98 -13.02 4.11
C ILE A 3 5.39 -13.48 5.44
N THR A 4 6.10 -13.20 6.52
CA THR A 4 5.71 -13.54 7.88
C THR A 4 5.05 -12.35 8.58
N ILE A 5 4.38 -12.62 9.70
CA ILE A 5 3.85 -11.55 10.57
C ILE A 5 4.98 -10.67 11.12
N GLN A 6 6.17 -11.24 11.31
CA GLN A 6 7.35 -10.48 11.74
C GLN A 6 7.76 -9.46 10.66
N ASP A 7 7.83 -9.87 9.39
CA ASP A 7 8.15 -8.96 8.28
C ASP A 7 7.13 -7.82 8.18
N VAL A 8 5.84 -8.12 8.38
CA VAL A 8 4.77 -7.10 8.41
C VAL A 8 4.99 -6.11 9.56
N THR A 9 5.42 -6.60 10.72
CA THR A 9 5.64 -5.77 11.92
C THR A 9 6.86 -4.86 11.71
N GLU A 10 7.97 -5.41 11.23
CA GLU A 10 9.20 -4.66 10.94
C GLU A 10 8.98 -3.59 9.87
N HIS A 11 8.22 -3.91 8.82
CA HIS A 11 7.84 -2.93 7.79
C HIS A 11 7.02 -1.78 8.38
N ARG A 12 6.05 -2.09 9.24
CA ARG A 12 5.23 -1.08 9.90
C ARG A 12 6.07 -0.17 10.80
N ASP A 13 6.94 -0.76 11.60
CA ASP A 13 7.85 -0.02 12.48
C ASP A 13 8.78 0.89 11.69
N PHE A 14 9.35 0.40 10.57
CA PHE A 14 10.22 1.17 9.69
C PHE A 14 9.53 2.43 9.13
N TYR A 15 8.29 2.30 8.68
CA TYR A 15 7.52 3.43 8.13
C TYR A 15 6.81 4.28 9.19
N GLY A 16 6.85 3.86 10.47
CA GLY A 16 6.08 4.48 11.55
C GLY A 16 4.57 4.26 11.40
N ILE A 17 4.16 3.19 10.72
CA ILE A 17 2.75 2.80 10.62
C ILE A 17 2.36 2.09 11.93
N GLY A 18 1.91 2.88 12.90
CA GLY A 18 1.27 2.37 14.11
C GLY A 18 -0.02 1.59 13.81
N ASP A 19 -0.89 1.43 14.80
CA ASP A 19 -2.18 0.78 14.54
C ASP A 19 -3.07 1.62 13.62
N VAL A 20 -3.26 1.17 12.38
CA VAL A 20 -4.10 1.84 11.36
C VAL A 20 -5.54 2.03 11.83
N GLN A 21 -6.04 1.22 12.78
CA GLN A 21 -7.40 1.38 13.34
C GLN A 21 -7.53 2.64 14.19
N THR A 22 -6.43 3.12 14.80
CA THR A 22 -6.41 4.27 15.70
C THR A 22 -5.55 5.43 15.18
N MET A 23 -4.88 5.23 14.05
CA MET A 23 -4.01 6.20 13.39
C MET A 23 -4.78 7.44 12.94
N MET A 24 -4.20 8.63 13.17
CA MET A 24 -4.78 9.87 12.64
C MET A 24 -4.63 9.92 11.12
N THR A 25 -5.59 10.54 10.43
CA THR A 25 -5.54 10.69 8.97
C THR A 25 -4.28 11.42 8.48
N GLY A 26 -3.74 12.33 9.29
CA GLY A 26 -2.48 13.03 8.99
C GLY A 26 -1.29 12.07 8.93
N ASP A 27 -1.21 11.11 9.84
CA ASP A 27 -0.15 10.11 9.84
C ASP A 27 -0.35 9.12 8.68
N TYR A 28 -1.60 8.74 8.39
CA TYR A 28 -1.89 7.87 7.23
C TYR A 28 -1.47 8.52 5.91
N ARG A 29 -1.71 9.83 5.78
CA ARG A 29 -1.22 10.62 4.63
C ARG A 29 0.32 10.62 4.56
N GLN A 30 1.01 10.73 5.69
CA GLN A 30 2.47 10.64 5.71
C GLN A 30 2.97 9.25 5.31
N ALA A 31 2.32 8.17 5.74
CA ALA A 31 2.66 6.82 5.32
C ALA A 31 2.51 6.64 3.80
N LEU A 32 1.43 7.17 3.20
CA LEU A 32 1.26 7.21 1.75
C LEU A 32 2.39 8.02 1.06
N ALA A 33 2.74 9.18 1.59
CA ALA A 33 3.79 10.04 1.03
C ALA A 33 5.20 9.41 1.13
N LYS A 34 5.43 8.55 2.14
CA LYS A 34 6.64 7.75 2.30
C LYS A 34 6.63 6.47 1.45
N GLU A 35 5.60 6.28 0.62
CA GLU A 35 5.43 5.08 -0.20
C GLU A 35 5.41 3.80 0.64
N ALA A 36 4.86 3.87 1.85
CA ALA A 36 4.90 2.76 2.80
C ALA A 36 4.00 1.57 2.39
N PHE A 37 3.08 1.78 1.45
CA PHE A 37 2.20 0.72 0.93
C PHE A 37 2.59 0.31 -0.47
N PHE A 38 2.75 1.30 -1.36
CA PHE A 38 3.09 1.09 -2.76
C PHE A 38 4.03 2.18 -3.27
N TRP A 39 4.84 1.85 -4.28
CA TRP A 39 5.76 2.75 -4.98
C TRP A 39 5.80 2.41 -6.48
N ILE A 40 6.31 3.32 -7.31
CA ILE A 40 6.53 3.08 -8.75
C ILE A 40 8.01 2.76 -8.98
N ASP A 41 8.30 1.60 -9.58
CA ASP A 41 9.67 1.20 -9.87
C ASP A 41 10.27 1.86 -11.12
N HIS A 42 11.55 1.57 -11.40
CA HIS A 42 12.26 2.10 -12.57
C HIS A 42 11.73 1.58 -13.92
N HIS A 43 10.78 0.63 -13.90
CA HIS A 43 10.04 0.17 -15.07
C HIS A 43 8.63 0.78 -15.18
N ASP A 44 8.31 1.79 -14.35
CA ASP A 44 6.98 2.38 -14.23
C ASP A 44 5.90 1.41 -13.71
N PHE A 45 6.28 0.38 -12.95
CA PHE A 45 5.34 -0.58 -12.38
C PHE A 45 4.97 -0.19 -10.95
N LEU A 46 3.68 -0.22 -10.64
CA LEU A 46 3.20 -0.09 -9.26
C LEU A 46 3.52 -1.37 -8.49
N ARG A 47 4.28 -1.24 -7.40
CA ARG A 47 4.67 -2.37 -6.54
C ARG A 47 4.25 -2.19 -5.11
N SER A 48 3.93 -3.31 -4.46
CA SER A 48 3.87 -3.41 -3.01
C SER A 48 5.25 -3.17 -2.40
N THR A 49 5.31 -2.28 -1.42
CA THR A 49 6.57 -1.96 -0.72
C THR A 49 7.04 -3.13 0.15
N LEU A 50 6.10 -3.83 0.79
CA LEU A 50 6.41 -4.97 1.66
C LEU A 50 6.82 -6.22 0.86
N SER A 51 6.08 -6.56 -0.19
CA SER A 51 6.25 -7.82 -0.92
C SER A 51 7.07 -7.71 -2.20
N GLY A 52 7.24 -6.50 -2.74
CA GLY A 52 7.79 -6.28 -4.08
C GLY A 52 6.87 -6.74 -5.22
N GLU A 53 5.67 -7.23 -4.90
CA GLU A 53 4.69 -7.71 -5.87
C GLU A 53 4.26 -6.58 -6.81
N ILE A 54 4.20 -6.87 -8.10
CA ILE A 54 3.68 -5.95 -9.11
C ILE A 54 2.16 -5.98 -9.06
N LEU A 55 1.55 -4.82 -8.86
CA LEU A 55 0.10 -4.63 -8.81
C LEU A 55 -0.47 -4.10 -10.12
N ALA A 56 0.33 -3.31 -10.86
CA ALA A 56 -0.01 -2.81 -12.19
C ALA A 56 1.27 -2.51 -12.98
N VAL A 57 1.30 -2.88 -14.27
CA VAL A 57 2.42 -2.59 -15.19
C VAL A 57 2.15 -1.45 -16.16
N ASN A 58 0.92 -0.91 -16.16
CA ASN A 58 0.52 0.18 -17.03
C ASN A 58 -0.68 0.94 -16.44
N ARG A 59 -1.07 2.03 -17.10
CA ARG A 59 -2.18 2.88 -16.67
C ARG A 59 -3.53 2.18 -16.68
N GLU A 60 -3.82 1.35 -17.70
CA GLU A 60 -5.10 0.64 -17.80
C GLU A 60 -5.32 -0.32 -16.61
N GLN A 61 -4.26 -1.03 -16.20
CA GLN A 61 -4.32 -1.90 -15.02
C GLN A 61 -4.46 -1.09 -13.73
N LEU A 62 -3.78 0.05 -13.63
CA LEU A 62 -3.91 0.94 -12.47
C LEU A 62 -5.32 1.53 -12.37
N ASP A 63 -5.93 1.91 -13.49
CA ASP A 63 -7.29 2.43 -13.54
C ASP A 63 -8.31 1.39 -13.05
N LEU A 64 -8.16 0.12 -13.48
CA LEU A 64 -8.98 -0.99 -12.99
C LEU A 64 -8.79 -1.23 -11.48
N LEU A 65 -7.56 -1.11 -10.98
CA LEU A 65 -7.28 -1.22 -9.54
C LEU A 65 -7.94 -0.07 -8.76
N ILE A 66 -7.90 1.16 -9.27
CA ILE A 66 -8.56 2.32 -8.66
C ILE A 66 -10.09 2.15 -8.64
N GLU A 67 -10.68 1.65 -9.73
CA GLU A 67 -12.11 1.33 -9.79
C GLU A 67 -12.48 0.28 -8.73
N HIS A 68 -11.68 -0.78 -8.60
CA HIS A 68 -11.87 -1.81 -7.59
C HIS A 68 -11.80 -1.23 -6.17
N LEU A 69 -10.78 -0.44 -5.85
CA LEU A 69 -10.63 0.23 -4.55
C LEU A 69 -11.80 1.18 -4.26
N SER A 70 -12.31 1.89 -5.28
CA SER A 70 -13.49 2.75 -5.15
C SER A 70 -14.76 1.95 -4.86
N SER A 71 -14.91 0.77 -5.48
CA SER A 71 -15.99 -0.17 -5.16
C SER A 71 -15.89 -0.69 -3.72
N LEU A 72 -14.69 -1.04 -3.26
CA LEU A 72 -14.45 -1.44 -1.86
C LEU A 72 -14.81 -0.34 -0.89
N ARG A 73 -14.41 0.92 -1.16
CA ARG A 73 -14.79 2.09 -0.36
C ARG A 73 -16.30 2.17 -0.16
N ASN A 74 -17.10 1.94 -1.20
CA ASN A 74 -18.56 2.01 -1.12
C ASN A 74 -19.18 0.85 -0.31
N LYS A 75 -18.43 -0.24 -0.10
CA LYS A 75 -18.85 -1.38 0.74
C LYS A 75 -18.42 -1.23 2.20
N MET A 76 -17.44 -0.38 2.49
CA MET A 76 -16.97 -0.11 3.85
C MET A 76 -18.01 0.79 4.55
N SER A 77 -18.55 0.30 5.67
CA SER A 77 -19.54 0.98 6.51
C SER A 77 -18.90 1.74 7.65
#